data_AF-A0A519GX82-F1
#
_entry.id   AF-A0A519GX82-F1
#
_cell.length_a   1.000
_cell.length_b   1.000
_cell.length_c   1.000
_cell.angle_alpha   90.00
_cell.angle_beta   90.00
_cell.angle_gamma   90.00
#
_symmetry.space_group_name_H-M   'P 1'
#
loop_
_entity.id
_entity.type
_entity.pdbx_description
1 polymer ?
#
loop_
_entity_poly.entity_id
_entity_poly.type
_entity_poly.pdbx_seq_one_letter_code
_entity_poly.pdbx_strand_id
1 'polypeptide(L)'
;MTARAFLVRGLLAGLLAGIATFLVAHQVGEPHVETAIALEEAGAAAAPAEEEHSHDDGEAAHSHSHGEEGEGTTVSRSNQRTWGLLTGSVVVGVALGGLVALAAAAAAGRFGGLSVRGTTALVSVVGFTAVGLVPFLKYPATPPAVGSGDTIGDRTTDY
;
A
#
# COMPACT_ATOMS: atom_id res chain seq x y z
N MET A 1 23.93 -24.17 7.49
CA MET A 1 23.52 -22.81 7.90
C MET A 1 22.39 -22.98 8.90
N THR A 2 22.42 -22.29 10.05
CA THR A 2 21.36 -22.42 11.07
C THR A 2 20.14 -21.57 10.69
N ALA A 3 18.95 -21.90 11.22
CA ALA A 3 17.74 -21.12 11.00
C ALA A 3 17.90 -19.64 11.42
N ARG A 4 18.62 -19.39 12.51
CA ARG A 4 19.01 -18.04 12.96
C ARG A 4 19.77 -17.27 11.87
N ALA A 5 20.71 -17.91 11.18
CA ALA A 5 21.51 -17.26 10.14
C ALA A 5 20.67 -16.94 8.89
N PHE A 6 19.67 -17.77 8.54
CA PHE A 6 18.69 -17.42 7.53
C PHE A 6 17.87 -16.20 7.96
N LEU A 7 17.31 -16.24 9.17
CA LEU A 7 16.42 -15.19 9.67
C LEU A 7 17.13 -13.82 9.71
N VAL A 8 18.33 -13.72 10.27
CA VAL A 8 19.07 -12.45 10.32
C VAL A 8 19.32 -11.90 8.93
N ARG A 9 19.73 -12.74 7.97
CA ARG A 9 19.98 -12.32 6.59
C ARG A 9 18.69 -11.92 5.88
N GLY A 10 17.59 -12.62 6.13
CA GLY A 10 16.27 -12.30 5.61
C GLY A 10 15.76 -10.96 6.13
N LEU A 11 15.85 -10.72 7.43
CA LEU A 11 15.46 -9.46 8.06
C LEU A 11 16.28 -8.28 7.51
N LEU A 12 17.60 -8.44 7.36
CA LEU A 12 18.47 -7.42 6.77
C LEU A 12 18.14 -7.17 5.29
N ALA A 13 17.93 -8.23 4.51
CA ALA A 13 17.52 -8.09 3.11
C ALA A 13 16.15 -7.40 3.00
N GLY A 14 15.21 -7.75 3.89
CA GLY A 14 13.89 -7.13 3.98
C GLY A 14 13.94 -5.66 4.36
N LEU A 15 14.82 -5.27 5.29
CA LEU A 15 15.06 -3.87 5.64
C LEU A 15 15.54 -3.07 4.43
N LEU A 16 16.56 -3.58 3.73
CA LEU A 16 17.10 -2.92 2.54
C LEU A 16 16.03 -2.83 1.42
N ALA A 17 15.25 -3.89 1.24
CA ALA A 17 14.15 -3.90 0.29
C ALA A 17 13.07 -2.87 0.68
N GLY A 18 12.71 -2.77 1.97
CA GLY A 18 11.71 -1.80 2.45
C GLY A 18 12.14 -0.35 2.27
N ILE A 19 13.44 -0.04 2.43
CA ILE A 19 14.03 1.27 2.12
C ILE A 19 14.00 1.51 0.60
N ALA A 20 14.39 0.54 -0.21
CA ALA A 20 14.32 0.67 -1.66
C ALA A 20 12.88 0.91 -2.14
N THR A 21 11.91 0.18 -1.57
CA THR A 21 10.48 0.38 -1.83
C THR A 21 10.03 1.78 -1.42
N PHE A 22 10.45 2.29 -0.25
CA PHE A 22 10.17 3.67 0.15
C PHE A 22 10.65 4.66 -0.91
N LEU A 23 11.91 4.54 -1.35
CA LEU A 23 12.50 5.47 -2.31
C LEU A 23 11.73 5.46 -3.64
N VAL A 24 11.35 4.27 -4.14
CA VAL A 24 10.55 4.16 -5.36
C VAL A 24 9.15 4.72 -5.16
N ALA A 25 8.48 4.37 -4.06
CA ALA A 25 7.13 4.85 -3.76
C ALA A 25 7.10 6.37 -3.59
N HIS A 26 8.09 6.94 -2.90
CA HIS A 26 8.19 8.37 -2.65
C HIS A 26 8.62 9.16 -3.88
N GLN A 27 9.53 8.63 -4.72
CA GLN A 27 10.02 9.38 -5.87
C GLN A 27 9.16 9.20 -7.12
N VAL A 28 8.55 8.03 -7.29
CA VAL A 28 7.79 7.66 -8.50
C VAL A 28 6.29 7.59 -8.20
N GLY A 29 5.88 7.02 -7.07
CA GLY A 29 4.46 6.84 -6.74
C GLY A 29 3.78 8.14 -6.31
N GLU A 30 4.36 8.82 -5.32
CA GLU A 30 3.82 10.03 -4.69
C GLU A 30 3.46 11.17 -5.66
N PRO A 31 4.26 11.50 -6.71
CA PRO A 31 3.85 12.50 -7.69
C PRO A 31 2.51 12.19 -8.40
N HIS A 32 2.23 10.90 -8.65
CA HIS A 32 0.97 10.49 -9.28
C HIS A 32 -0.20 10.61 -8.31
N VAL A 33 0.02 10.33 -7.02
CA VAL A 33 -0.98 10.52 -5.97
C VAL A 33 -1.31 12.01 -5.79
N GLU A 34 -0.30 12.87 -5.79
CA GLU A 34 -0.47 14.32 -5.67
C GLU A 34 -1.22 14.92 -6.87
N THR A 35 -0.92 14.43 -8.08
CA THR A 35 -1.68 14.80 -9.28
C THR A 35 -3.15 14.37 -9.18
N ALA A 36 -3.41 13.17 -8.66
CA ALA A 36 -4.77 12.67 -8.48
C ALA A 36 -5.59 13.52 -7.50
N ILE A 37 -5.00 13.86 -6.35
CA ILE A 37 -5.63 14.72 -5.35
C ILE A 37 -5.97 16.08 -5.95
N ALA A 38 -5.03 16.70 -6.67
CA ALA A 38 -5.26 18.00 -7.31
C ALA A 38 -6.40 17.95 -8.36
N LEU A 39 -6.56 16.83 -9.08
CA LEU A 39 -7.66 16.64 -10.03
C LEU A 39 -9.01 16.46 -9.31
N GLU A 40 -9.04 15.69 -8.21
CA GLU A 40 -10.23 15.51 -7.38
C GLU A 40 -10.69 16.84 -6.76
N GLU A 41 -9.76 17.62 -6.20
CA GLU A 41 -10.03 18.95 -5.63
C GLU A 41 -10.54 19.96 -6.68
N ALA A 42 -9.94 19.98 -7.87
CA ALA A 42 -10.39 20.83 -8.97
C ALA A 42 -11.79 20.44 -9.48
N GLY A 43 -12.09 19.15 -9.53
CA GLY A 43 -13.43 18.64 -9.88
C GLY A 43 -14.49 19.03 -8.84
N ALA A 44 -14.15 18.95 -7.55
CA ALA A 44 -15.04 19.37 -6.46
C ALA A 44 -15.34 20.88 -6.49
N ALA A 45 -14.36 21.71 -6.87
CA ALA A 45 -14.55 23.16 -7.00
C ALA A 45 -15.37 23.58 -8.24
N ALA A 46 -15.46 22.71 -9.26
CA ALA A 46 -16.16 22.99 -10.51
C ALA A 46 -17.59 22.43 -10.56
N ALA A 47 -18.00 21.62 -9.58
CA ALA A 47 -19.39 21.24 -9.41
C ALA A 47 -20.21 22.53 -9.14
N PRO A 48 -21.21 22.88 -9.98
CA PRO A 48 -22.09 23.99 -9.65
C PRO A 48 -22.76 23.67 -8.32
N ALA A 49 -22.86 24.68 -7.45
CA ALA A 49 -23.85 24.64 -6.39
C ALA A 49 -25.23 24.56 -7.07
N GLU A 50 -25.71 23.34 -7.32
CA GLU A 50 -27.09 23.13 -7.73
C GLU A 50 -27.98 23.58 -6.56
N GLU A 51 -28.70 24.66 -6.86
CA GLU A 51 -29.84 25.31 -6.23
C GLU A 51 -30.45 24.69 -4.95
N GLU A 52 -30.68 25.59 -3.98
CA GLU A 52 -31.68 25.56 -2.90
C GLU A 52 -32.68 24.39 -2.90
N HIS A 53 -32.48 23.43 -2.00
CA HIS A 53 -33.57 22.63 -1.45
C HIS A 53 -33.58 22.75 0.08
N SER A 54 -34.49 23.60 0.56
CA SER A 54 -34.89 23.68 1.96
C SER A 54 -35.55 22.37 2.38
N HIS A 55 -34.89 21.57 3.22
CA HIS A 55 -35.57 20.67 4.14
C HIS A 55 -34.80 20.61 5.46
N ASP A 56 -35.48 21.11 6.49
CA ASP A 56 -35.30 20.80 7.90
C ASP A 56 -35.24 19.28 8.12
N ASP A 57 -34.59 18.87 9.22
CA ASP A 57 -34.38 17.49 9.71
C ASP A 57 -33.14 16.71 9.20
N GLY A 58 -32.06 16.85 9.97
CA GLY A 58 -31.27 15.73 10.50
C GLY A 58 -30.61 14.74 9.53
N GLU A 59 -29.44 15.10 9.00
CA GLU A 59 -28.23 14.25 8.95
C GLU A 59 -27.15 15.06 8.20
N ALA A 60 -25.99 15.26 8.84
CA ALA A 60 -24.89 16.00 8.24
C ALA A 60 -24.33 15.18 7.06
N ALA A 61 -24.80 15.46 5.85
CA ALA A 61 -24.17 15.01 4.62
C ALA A 61 -22.73 15.53 4.61
N HIS A 62 -21.78 14.64 4.85
CA HIS A 62 -20.36 14.91 4.75
C HIS A 62 -20.00 15.20 3.29
N SER A 63 -20.17 16.44 2.85
CA SER A 63 -19.49 16.93 1.66
C SER A 63 -17.99 16.91 1.97
N HIS A 64 -17.22 16.13 1.21
CA HIS A 64 -15.76 16.11 1.33
C HIS A 64 -15.18 17.42 0.78
N SER A 65 -15.29 18.48 1.58
CA SER A 65 -14.47 19.68 1.42
C SER A 65 -13.04 19.30 1.82
N HIS A 66 -12.16 19.16 0.84
CA HIS A 66 -10.71 19.13 1.04
C HIS A 66 -10.13 20.55 1.22
N GLY A 67 -10.96 21.54 1.56
CA GLY A 67 -10.63 22.96 1.60
C GLY A 67 -10.20 23.51 2.95
N GLU A 68 -10.05 22.70 4.00
CA GLU A 68 -9.44 23.15 5.25
C GLU A 68 -8.45 22.10 5.78
N GLU A 69 -7.17 22.48 5.80
CA GLU A 69 -6.13 21.81 6.59
C GLU A 69 -6.55 21.87 8.08
N GLY A 70 -7.44 20.99 8.55
CA GLY A 70 -7.92 21.11 9.93
C GLY A 70 -8.84 20.03 10.47
N GLU A 71 -9.94 19.66 9.79
CA GLU A 71 -11.06 19.06 10.54
C GLU A 71 -11.40 17.59 10.24
N GLY A 72 -10.79 16.93 9.25
CA GLY A 72 -11.14 15.55 8.88
C GLY A 72 -10.01 14.51 8.97
N THR A 73 -8.74 14.91 8.85
CA THR A 73 -7.62 13.96 8.77
C THR A 73 -6.84 13.93 10.08
N THR A 74 -6.91 12.81 10.80
CA THR A 74 -6.14 12.61 12.04
C THR A 74 -4.61 12.63 11.83
N VAL A 75 -4.14 12.46 10.58
CA VAL A 75 -2.72 12.53 10.19
C VAL A 75 -2.56 13.36 8.93
N SER A 76 -1.67 14.36 8.96
CA SER A 76 -1.42 15.26 7.81
C SER A 76 -0.82 14.54 6.61
N ARG A 77 -1.14 15.02 5.39
CA ARG A 77 -0.64 14.44 4.13
C ARG A 77 0.90 14.41 4.06
N SER A 78 1.54 15.46 4.56
CA SER A 78 3.01 15.54 4.67
C SER A 78 3.59 14.38 5.49
N ASN A 79 3.01 14.08 6.65
CA ASN A 79 3.44 12.94 7.46
C ASN A 79 3.16 11.60 6.78
N GLN A 80 2.01 11.46 6.11
CA GLN A 80 1.65 10.21 5.41
C GLN A 80 2.67 9.88 4.30
N ARG A 81 3.02 10.85 3.44
CA ARG A 81 3.94 10.63 2.31
C ARG A 81 5.41 10.46 2.69
N THR A 82 5.77 10.84 3.93
CA THR A 82 7.14 10.76 4.44
C THR A 82 7.26 9.66 5.49
N TRP A 83 7.07 9.99 6.77
CA TRP A 83 7.25 9.08 7.90
C TRP A 83 6.31 7.88 7.87
N GLY A 84 5.05 8.10 7.46
CA GLY A 84 4.07 7.02 7.29
C GLY A 84 4.53 6.01 6.25
N LEU A 85 4.82 6.49 5.04
CA LEU A 85 5.27 5.66 3.92
C LEU A 85 6.57 4.92 4.23
N LEU A 86 7.56 5.61 4.81
CA LEU A 86 8.84 5.01 5.21
C LEU A 86 8.65 3.90 6.24
N THR A 87 7.88 4.19 7.30
CA THR A 87 7.63 3.23 8.37
C THR A 87 6.90 2.00 7.82
N GLY A 88 5.82 2.23 7.04
CA GLY A 88 5.04 1.17 6.45
C GLY A 88 5.88 0.27 5.54
N SER A 89 6.64 0.84 4.60
CA SER A 89 7.42 0.04 3.65
C SER A 89 8.56 -0.72 4.33
N VAL A 90 9.23 -0.13 5.33
CA VAL A 90 10.30 -0.79 6.09
C VAL A 90 9.76 -1.94 6.92
N VAL A 91 8.69 -1.72 7.68
CA VAL A 91 8.07 -2.77 8.51
C VAL A 91 7.60 -3.94 7.64
N VAL A 92 6.90 -3.66 6.56
CA VAL A 92 6.44 -4.68 5.60
C VAL A 92 7.63 -5.40 4.96
N GLY A 93 8.66 -4.66 4.52
CA GLY A 93 9.86 -5.24 3.91
C GLY A 93 10.58 -6.20 4.86
N VAL A 94 10.81 -5.79 6.11
CA VAL A 94 11.42 -6.62 7.15
C VAL A 94 10.60 -7.87 7.42
N ALA A 95 9.28 -7.73 7.56
CA ALA A 95 8.38 -8.85 7.80
C ALA A 95 8.44 -9.88 6.66
N LEU A 96 8.33 -9.43 5.40
CA LEU A 96 8.41 -10.29 4.22
C LEU A 96 9.79 -10.96 4.09
N GLY A 97 10.87 -10.22 4.33
CA GLY A 97 12.23 -10.76 4.33
C GLY A 97 12.42 -11.86 5.39
N GLY A 98 11.86 -11.67 6.58
CA GLY A 98 11.81 -12.68 7.63
C GLY A 98 11.02 -13.94 7.23
N LEU A 99 9.81 -13.76 6.68
CA LEU A 99 8.96 -14.86 6.22
C LEU A 99 9.63 -15.69 5.12
N VAL A 100 10.22 -15.03 4.12
CA VAL A 100 10.98 -15.69 3.05
C VAL A 100 12.18 -16.46 3.62
N ALA A 101 12.91 -15.89 4.58
CA ALA A 101 14.02 -16.58 5.21
C ALA A 101 13.59 -17.80 6.04
N LEU A 102 12.48 -17.72 6.77
CA LEU A 102 11.94 -18.87 7.51
C LEU A 102 11.48 -19.97 6.55
N ALA A 103 10.77 -19.60 5.48
CA ALA A 103 10.37 -20.55 4.45
C ALA A 103 11.59 -21.18 3.75
N ALA A 104 12.63 -20.41 3.44
CA ALA A 104 13.87 -20.93 2.86
C ALA A 104 14.64 -21.85 3.81
N ALA A 105 14.70 -21.52 5.11
CA ALA A 105 15.30 -22.39 6.12
C ALA A 105 14.53 -23.71 6.26
N ALA A 106 13.19 -23.65 6.22
CA ALA A 106 12.32 -24.81 6.21
C ALA A 106 12.35 -25.58 4.89
N ALA A 107 12.73 -25.00 3.76
CA ALA A 107 12.85 -25.69 2.49
C ALA A 107 14.25 -26.30 2.24
N ALA A 108 15.29 -25.73 2.87
CA ALA A 108 16.68 -26.10 2.62
C ALA A 108 16.93 -27.59 2.85
N GLY A 109 17.56 -28.25 1.88
CA GLY A 109 17.88 -29.69 1.93
C GLY A 109 16.70 -30.64 1.63
N ARG A 110 15.49 -30.12 1.40
CA ARG A 110 14.31 -30.96 1.05
C ARG A 110 14.14 -31.20 -0.45
N PHE A 111 14.77 -30.39 -1.30
CA PHE A 111 14.71 -30.51 -2.75
C PHE A 111 16.03 -31.11 -3.27
N GLY A 112 15.94 -32.32 -3.82
CA GLY A 112 17.06 -33.21 -4.19
C GLY A 112 18.06 -32.61 -5.18
N GLY A 113 18.97 -31.77 -4.68
CA GLY A 113 20.10 -31.19 -5.41
C GLY A 113 20.23 -29.67 -5.29
N LEU A 114 19.21 -28.96 -4.78
CA LEU A 114 19.28 -27.51 -4.67
C LEU A 114 20.24 -27.08 -3.55
N SER A 115 21.17 -26.20 -3.90
CA SER A 115 21.96 -25.48 -2.91
C SER A 115 21.06 -24.60 -2.03
N VAL A 116 21.57 -24.14 -0.89
CA VAL A 116 20.87 -23.16 -0.05
C VAL A 116 20.46 -21.93 -0.85
N ARG A 117 21.35 -21.43 -1.73
CA ARG A 117 21.06 -20.27 -2.59
C ARG A 117 19.95 -20.57 -3.58
N GLY A 118 19.97 -21.76 -4.19
CA GLY A 118 18.93 -22.21 -5.12
C GLY A 118 17.58 -22.37 -4.43
N THR A 119 17.56 -22.91 -3.21
CA THR A 119 16.33 -23.04 -2.43
C THR A 119 15.75 -21.67 -2.04
N THR A 120 16.59 -20.73 -1.58
CA THR A 120 16.16 -19.37 -1.28
C THR A 120 15.63 -18.67 -2.53
N ALA A 121 16.30 -18.80 -3.67
CA ALA A 121 15.83 -18.22 -4.94
C ALA A 121 14.47 -18.78 -5.35
N LEU A 122 14.29 -20.11 -5.27
CA LEU A 122 13.02 -20.76 -5.58
C LEU A 122 11.89 -20.25 -4.68
N VAL A 123 12.10 -20.22 -3.37
CA VAL A 123 11.11 -19.72 -2.40
C VAL A 123 10.75 -18.27 -2.68
N SER A 124 11.74 -17.40 -2.96
CA SER A 124 11.50 -16.00 -3.29
C SER A 124 10.69 -15.84 -4.59
N VAL A 125 11.03 -16.58 -5.64
CA VAL A 125 10.31 -16.51 -6.93
C VAL A 125 8.88 -17.00 -6.80
N VAL A 126 8.66 -18.13 -6.12
CA VAL A 126 7.31 -18.67 -5.88
C VAL A 126 6.50 -17.70 -5.03
N GLY A 127 7.08 -17.16 -3.95
CA GLY A 127 6.42 -16.19 -3.09
C GLY A 127 6.06 -14.90 -3.82
N PHE A 128 6.99 -14.32 -4.57
CA PHE A 128 6.73 -13.13 -5.40
C PHE A 128 5.65 -13.40 -6.45
N THR A 129 5.69 -14.56 -7.09
CA THR A 129 4.70 -14.92 -8.12
C THR A 129 3.31 -15.00 -7.52
N ALA A 130 3.16 -15.71 -6.40
CA ALA A 130 1.87 -15.94 -5.76
C ALA A 130 1.27 -14.67 -5.13
N VAL A 131 2.11 -13.82 -4.53
CA VAL A 131 1.65 -12.67 -3.72
C VAL A 131 1.74 -11.33 -4.46
N GLY A 132 2.69 -11.18 -5.40
CA GLY A 132 2.91 -9.94 -6.14
C GLY A 132 2.42 -10.04 -7.58
N LEU A 133 3.03 -10.93 -8.37
CA LEU A 133 2.82 -10.97 -9.82
C LEU A 133 1.40 -11.38 -10.21
N VAL A 134 0.90 -12.49 -9.65
CA VAL A 134 -0.44 -13.00 -10.00
C VAL A 134 -1.53 -12.00 -9.62
N PRO A 135 -1.56 -11.43 -8.39
CA PRO A 135 -2.54 -10.40 -8.05
C PRO A 135 -2.44 -9.17 -8.95
N PHE A 136 -1.23 -8.68 -9.24
CA PHE A 136 -1.03 -7.51 -10.10
C PHE A 136 -1.55 -7.71 -11.53
N LEU A 137 -1.33 -8.90 -12.10
CA LEU A 137 -1.85 -9.24 -13.43
C LEU A 137 -3.37 -9.46 -13.43
N LYS A 138 -3.90 -10.06 -12.37
CA LYS A 138 -5.32 -10.38 -12.26
C LYS A 138 -6.17 -9.15 -11.92
N TYR A 139 -5.62 -8.24 -11.12
CA TYR A 139 -6.27 -7.04 -10.60
C TYR A 139 -5.29 -5.87 -10.75
N PRO A 140 -5.10 -5.34 -11.98
CA PRO A 140 -4.21 -4.20 -12.18
C PRO A 140 -4.73 -2.97 -11.43
N ALA A 141 -3.81 -2.09 -11.05
CA ALA A 141 -4.18 -0.85 -10.37
C ALA A 141 -5.14 -0.02 -11.24
N THR A 142 -6.29 0.35 -10.67
CA THR A 142 -7.20 1.31 -11.30
C THR A 142 -6.51 2.67 -11.39
N PRO A 143 -6.77 3.46 -12.45
CA PRO A 143 -6.29 4.84 -12.51
C PRO A 143 -6.71 5.61 -11.25
N PRO A 144 -5.91 6.56 -10.76
CA PRO A 144 -6.32 7.41 -9.65
C PRO A 144 -7.62 8.17 -9.96
N ALA A 145 -8.39 8.52 -8.93
CA ALA A 145 -9.64 9.30 -9.03
C ALA A 145 -10.84 8.65 -9.75
N VAL A 146 -10.85 7.33 -10.00
CA VAL A 146 -11.98 6.64 -10.67
C VAL A 146 -13.04 6.07 -9.70
N GLY A 147 -12.93 6.34 -8.40
CA GLY A 147 -13.88 5.87 -7.38
C GLY A 147 -15.12 6.76 -7.29
N SER A 148 -16.31 6.16 -7.14
CA SER A 148 -17.56 6.88 -6.89
C SER A 148 -17.83 7.06 -5.39
N GLY A 149 -18.04 8.31 -4.95
CA GLY A 149 -18.40 8.65 -3.57
C GLY A 149 -19.70 7.98 -3.11
N ASP A 150 -20.66 7.81 -4.02
CA ASP A 150 -21.98 7.22 -3.76
C ASP A 150 -21.92 5.81 -3.19
N THR A 151 -20.83 5.09 -3.43
CA THR A 151 -20.66 3.69 -3.00
C THR A 151 -19.89 3.54 -1.68
N ILE A 152 -19.49 4.65 -1.04
CA ILE A 152 -18.73 4.61 0.21
C ILE A 152 -19.59 4.03 1.34
N GLY A 153 -20.84 4.49 1.47
CA GLY A 153 -21.78 4.03 2.51
C GLY A 153 -22.03 2.52 2.45
N ASP A 154 -22.42 2.03 1.27
CA ASP A 154 -22.69 0.60 1.04
C ASP A 154 -21.48 -0.28 1.38
N ARG A 155 -20.26 0.15 1.02
CA ARG A 155 -19.03 -0.60 1.34
C ARG A 155 -18.70 -0.56 2.82
N THR A 156 -19.00 0.54 3.52
CA THR A 156 -18.75 0.65 4.96
C THR A 156 -19.69 -0.24 5.76
N THR A 157 -20.93 -0.42 5.32
CA THR A 157 -21.90 -1.30 5.99
C THR A 157 -21.65 -2.80 5.77
N ASP A 158 -20.91 -3.16 4.71
CA ASP A 158 -20.59 -4.55 4.38
C ASP A 158 -19.40 -5.15 5.18
N TYR A 159 -18.67 -4.35 5.98
CA TYR A 159 -17.58 -4.78 6.87
C TYR A 159 -18.03 -4.94 8.33
#